data_AF-A0A8T6MTF4-F1
#
_entry.id   AF-A0A8T6MTF4-F1
#
_cell.length_a   1.000
_cell.length_b   1.000
_cell.length_c   1.000
_cell.angle_alpha   90.00
_cell.angle_beta   90.00
_cell.angle_gamma   90.00
#
_symmetry.space_group_name_H-M   'P 1'
#
loop_
_entity.id
_entity.type
_entity.pdbx_description
1 polymer ?
#
loop_
_entity_poly.entity_id
_entity_poly.type
_entity_poly.pdbx_seq_one_letter_code
_entity_poly.pdbx_strand_id
1 'polypeptide(L)'
;RTYLNLFIVMFLGGLWHGASWNFVVWGTLHGAYLAIHRALINKFPQIFNTDLGKNKMLKIMTIAITQYFVFLAWIPFRIKEFDNMTYAMQKYLIPDISISSFTEVIKSYELPVVFITIFIMLHFISYRKGNLVETVSKFRPINWFLFSTICGLLIVLFYGGSPKEFIYFEF
;
A
#
# COMPACT_ATOMS: atom_id res chain seq x y z
N ARG A 1 17.35 -23.01 6.09
CA ARG A 1 17.32 -22.81 4.62
C ARG A 1 16.19 -21.87 4.20
N THR A 2 14.93 -22.16 4.54
CA THR A 2 13.78 -21.31 4.15
C THR A 2 13.90 -19.83 4.56
N TYR A 3 14.34 -19.52 5.77
CA TYR A 3 14.52 -18.12 6.22
C TYR A 3 15.51 -17.33 5.36
N LEU A 4 16.66 -17.94 5.06
CA LEU A 4 17.68 -17.35 4.20
C LEU A 4 17.16 -17.20 2.77
N ASN A 5 16.43 -18.17 2.25
CA ASN A 5 15.85 -18.08 0.91
C ASN A 5 14.84 -16.94 0.81
N LEU A 6 13.97 -16.76 1.81
CA LEU A 6 13.02 -15.64 1.85
C LEU A 6 13.75 -14.29 1.85
N PHE A 7 14.81 -14.18 2.66
CA PHE A 7 15.62 -12.97 2.71
C PHE A 7 16.31 -12.68 1.36
N ILE A 8 16.98 -13.68 0.78
CA ILE A 8 17.70 -13.53 -0.49
C ILE A 8 16.75 -13.13 -1.61
N VAL A 9 15.58 -13.76 -1.73
CA VAL A 9 14.63 -13.44 -2.79
C VAL A 9 14.14 -11.99 -2.68
N MET A 10 13.83 -11.51 -1.47
CA MET A 10 13.43 -10.11 -1.28
C MET A 10 14.58 -9.13 -1.49
N PHE A 11 15.79 -9.50 -1.07
CA PHE A 11 16.99 -8.70 -1.29
C PHE A 11 17.30 -8.52 -2.77
N LEU A 12 17.32 -9.63 -3.53
CA LEU A 12 17.50 -9.61 -4.99
C LEU A 12 16.34 -8.90 -5.69
N GLY A 13 15.10 -9.05 -5.20
CA GLY A 13 13.95 -8.30 -5.68
C GLY A 13 14.13 -6.79 -5.52
N GLY A 14 14.69 -6.34 -4.39
CA GLY A 14 15.07 -4.95 -4.18
C GLY A 14 16.08 -4.49 -5.23
N LEU A 15 17.19 -5.21 -5.39
CA LEU A 15 18.21 -4.88 -6.39
C LEU A 15 17.69 -4.85 -7.84
N TRP A 16 16.65 -5.63 -8.16
CA TRP A 16 16.00 -5.59 -9.46
C TRP A 16 15.27 -4.26 -9.73
N HIS A 17 14.77 -3.61 -8.68
CA HIS A 17 14.05 -2.34 -8.81
C HIS A 17 14.99 -1.12 -9.01
N GLY A 18 16.27 -1.21 -8.65
CA GLY A 18 17.26 -0.17 -8.92
C GLY A 18 18.56 -0.33 -8.12
N ALA A 19 19.59 0.43 -8.51
CA ALA A 19 20.95 0.33 -7.95
C ALA A 19 21.22 1.25 -6.73
N SER A 20 20.20 1.91 -6.18
CA SER A 20 20.35 2.79 -5.02
C SER A 20 20.28 2.03 -3.69
N TRP A 21 20.86 2.60 -2.64
CA TRP A 21 20.80 2.05 -1.27
C TRP A 21 19.37 1.88 -0.76
N ASN A 22 18.42 2.67 -1.25
CA ASN A 22 17.03 2.63 -0.78
C ASN A 22 16.37 1.30 -1.14
N PHE A 23 16.67 0.75 -2.33
CA PHE A 23 16.14 -0.55 -2.74
C PHE A 23 16.77 -1.73 -1.98
N VAL A 24 18.03 -1.58 -1.56
CA VAL A 24 18.69 -2.52 -0.64
C VAL A 24 17.98 -2.52 0.71
N VAL A 25 17.71 -1.33 1.26
CA VAL A 25 16.96 -1.17 2.53
C VAL A 25 15.55 -1.76 2.40
N TRP A 26 14.83 -1.45 1.31
CA TRP A 26 13.52 -2.01 1.03
C TRP A 26 13.52 -3.56 1.03
N GLY A 27 14.42 -4.16 0.25
CA GLY A 27 14.51 -5.61 0.10
C GLY A 27 14.93 -6.33 1.39
N THR A 28 15.89 -5.75 2.12
CA THR A 28 16.31 -6.27 3.43
C THR A 28 15.21 -6.21 4.48
N LEU A 29 14.45 -5.11 4.55
CA LEU A 29 13.32 -4.98 5.48
C LEU A 29 12.25 -6.04 5.20
N HIS A 30 11.79 -6.17 3.95
CA HIS A 30 10.79 -7.18 3.59
C HIS A 30 11.30 -8.61 3.83
N GLY A 31 12.55 -8.89 3.48
CA GLY A 31 13.19 -10.18 3.73
C GLY A 31 13.23 -10.53 5.22
N ALA A 32 13.63 -9.57 6.06
CA ALA A 32 13.65 -9.72 7.51
C ALA A 32 12.23 -9.94 8.07
N TYR A 33 11.25 -9.16 7.64
CA TYR A 33 9.85 -9.30 8.10
C TYR A 33 9.29 -10.69 7.77
N LEU A 34 9.52 -11.20 6.56
CA LEU A 34 9.07 -12.55 6.18
C LEU A 34 9.77 -13.64 7.00
N ALA A 35 11.08 -13.51 7.22
CA ALA A 35 11.83 -14.46 8.04
C ALA A 35 11.33 -14.47 9.50
N ILE A 36 11.12 -13.28 10.09
CA ILE A 36 10.58 -13.13 11.44
C ILE A 36 9.15 -13.67 11.51
N HIS A 37 8.28 -13.31 10.58
CA HIS A 37 6.90 -13.80 10.54
C HIS A 37 6.84 -15.33 10.47
N ARG A 38 7.69 -15.95 9.63
CA ARG A 38 7.82 -17.40 9.57
C ARG A 38 8.33 -18.00 10.88
N ALA A 39 9.25 -17.34 11.58
CA ALA A 39 9.77 -17.79 12.86
C ALA A 39 8.68 -17.72 13.95
N LEU A 40 7.87 -16.66 13.95
CA LEU A 40 6.74 -16.50 14.87
C LEU A 40 5.67 -17.58 14.64
N ILE A 41 5.31 -17.87 13.38
CA ILE A 41 4.37 -18.95 13.05
C ILE A 41 4.87 -20.29 13.59
N ASN A 42 6.15 -20.61 13.36
CA ASN A 42 6.72 -21.88 13.80
C ASN A 42 6.83 -21.99 15.33
N LYS A 43 7.09 -20.86 16.01
CA LYS A 43 7.23 -20.82 17.47
C LYS A 43 5.87 -20.84 18.20
N PHE A 44 4.84 -20.23 17.60
CA PHE A 44 3.52 -20.07 18.22
C PHE A 44 2.38 -20.58 17.33
N PRO A 45 2.40 -21.85 16.88
CA PRO A 45 1.45 -22.34 15.88
C PRO A 45 0.00 -22.27 16.34
N GLN A 46 -0.28 -22.37 17.65
CA GLN A 46 -1.64 -22.26 18.19
C GLN A 46 -2.22 -20.85 17.96
N ILE A 47 -1.47 -19.80 18.25
CA ILE A 47 -1.92 -18.41 18.07
C ILE A 47 -2.30 -18.15 16.59
N PHE A 48 -1.45 -18.59 15.67
CA PHE A 48 -1.65 -18.39 14.23
C PHE A 48 -2.73 -19.29 13.60
N ASN A 49 -2.92 -20.51 14.09
CA ASN A 49 -3.87 -21.45 13.51
C ASN A 49 -5.26 -21.40 14.15
N THR A 50 -5.39 -21.00 15.42
CA THR A 50 -6.68 -21.06 16.14
C THR A 50 -7.18 -19.71 16.61
N ASP A 51 -6.32 -18.86 17.15
CA ASP A 51 -6.78 -17.71 17.94
C ASP A 51 -6.96 -16.46 17.07
N LEU A 52 -6.06 -16.26 16.10
CA LEU A 52 -6.10 -15.16 15.14
C LEU A 52 -7.37 -15.16 14.26
N GLY A 53 -7.86 -16.33 13.89
CA GLY A 53 -9.08 -16.46 13.08
C GLY A 53 -10.37 -16.27 13.85
N LYS A 54 -10.38 -16.58 15.16
CA LYS A 54 -11.58 -16.54 16.02
C LYS A 54 -11.83 -15.17 16.62
N ASN A 55 -10.78 -14.47 17.05
CA ASN A 55 -10.91 -13.17 17.70
C ASN A 55 -10.80 -12.03 16.68
N LYS A 56 -11.93 -11.35 16.40
CA LYS A 56 -12.00 -10.22 15.46
C LYS A 56 -11.04 -9.08 15.83
N MET A 57 -10.86 -8.79 17.11
CA MET A 57 -9.96 -7.73 17.58
C MET A 57 -8.50 -8.09 17.28
N LEU A 58 -8.11 -9.34 17.58
CA LEU A 58 -6.77 -9.85 17.30
C LEU A 58 -6.47 -9.83 15.79
N LYS A 59 -7.44 -10.21 14.96
CA LYS A 59 -7.33 -10.13 13.50
C LYS A 59 -7.06 -8.69 13.04
N ILE A 60 -7.86 -7.72 13.49
CA ILE A 60 -7.67 -6.29 13.15
C ILE A 60 -6.27 -5.83 13.59
N MET A 61 -5.85 -6.19 14.80
CA MET A 61 -4.53 -5.82 15.31
C MET A 61 -3.40 -6.38 14.44
N THR A 62 -3.48 -7.63 13.99
CA THR A 62 -2.45 -8.19 13.09
C THR A 62 -2.43 -7.57 11.70
N ILE A 63 -3.60 -7.20 11.17
CA ILE A 63 -3.68 -6.43 9.93
C ILE A 63 -2.99 -5.08 10.12
N ALA A 64 -3.27 -4.37 11.22
CA ALA A 64 -2.65 -3.09 11.53
C ALA A 64 -1.13 -3.19 11.70
N ILE A 65 -0.64 -4.20 12.42
CA ILE A 65 0.79 -4.46 12.59
C ILE A 65 1.47 -4.73 11.24
N THR A 66 0.88 -5.60 10.42
CA THR A 66 1.42 -5.91 9.09
C THR A 66 1.47 -4.65 8.24
N GLN A 67 0.38 -3.88 8.24
CA GLN A 67 0.27 -2.64 7.46
C GLN A 67 1.30 -1.60 7.90
N TYR A 68 1.56 -1.48 9.20
CA TYR A 68 2.58 -0.59 9.75
C TYR A 68 3.98 -0.92 9.21
N PHE A 69 4.40 -2.20 9.28
CA PHE A 69 5.70 -2.61 8.76
C PHE A 69 5.80 -2.48 7.24
N VAL A 70 4.73 -2.78 6.51
CA VAL A 70 4.67 -2.58 5.06
C VAL A 70 4.84 -1.10 4.72
N PHE A 71 4.10 -0.20 5.36
CA PHE A 71 4.25 1.24 5.11
C PHE A 71 5.63 1.78 5.47
N LEU A 72 6.24 1.31 6.56
CA LEU A 72 7.63 1.62 6.89
C LEU A 72 8.58 1.18 5.77
N ALA A 73 8.40 -0.02 5.22
CA ALA A 73 9.22 -0.51 4.11
C ALA A 73 8.98 0.27 2.81
N TRP A 74 7.81 0.87 2.60
CA TRP A 74 7.53 1.68 1.41
C TRP A 74 8.20 3.07 1.43
N ILE A 75 8.66 3.56 2.58
CA ILE A 75 9.36 4.85 2.68
C ILE A 75 10.62 4.88 1.79
N PRO A 76 11.55 3.90 1.87
CA PRO A 76 12.68 3.78 0.94
C PRO A 76 12.30 3.78 -0.54
N PHE A 77 11.13 3.22 -0.89
CA PHE A 77 10.69 3.17 -2.28
C PHE A 77 10.23 4.54 -2.79
N ARG A 78 9.77 5.41 -1.89
CA ARG A 78 9.19 6.71 -2.24
C ARG A 78 10.20 7.85 -2.19
N ILE A 79 11.15 7.80 -1.26
CA ILE A 79 12.09 8.90 -1.01
C ILE A 79 13.45 8.54 -1.62
N LYS A 80 13.94 9.37 -2.54
CA LYS A 80 15.18 9.12 -3.30
C LYS A 80 16.43 9.47 -2.50
N GLU A 81 16.42 10.61 -1.83
CA GLU A 81 17.55 11.08 -1.03
C GLU A 81 17.66 10.28 0.27
N PHE A 82 18.83 9.70 0.52
CA PHE A 82 19.07 8.83 1.67
C PHE A 82 18.84 9.55 3.01
N ASP A 83 19.26 10.81 3.12
CA ASP A 83 19.08 11.61 4.33
C ASP A 83 17.60 11.90 4.60
N ASN A 84 16.83 12.23 3.56
CA ASN A 84 15.38 12.44 3.70
C ASN A 84 14.64 11.13 4.01
N MET A 85 15.09 10.01 3.43
CA MET A 85 14.52 8.69 3.71
C MET A 85 14.71 8.33 5.19
N THR A 86 15.94 8.46 5.70
CA THR A 86 16.24 8.13 7.10
C THR A 86 15.47 9.03 8.07
N TYR A 87 15.39 10.33 7.78
CA TYR A 87 14.57 11.27 8.55
C TYR A 87 13.09 10.88 8.56
N ALA A 88 12.52 10.53 7.40
CA ALA A 88 11.12 10.10 7.30
C ALA A 88 10.86 8.78 8.04
N MET A 89 11.78 7.82 7.99
CA MET A 89 11.68 6.58 8.75
C MET A 89 11.70 6.82 10.26
N GLN A 90 12.56 7.72 10.75
CA GLN A 90 12.60 8.10 12.16
C GLN A 90 11.27 8.74 12.61
N LYS A 91 10.73 9.68 11.83
CA LYS A 91 9.42 10.30 12.10
C LYS A 91 8.25 9.32 11.99
N TYR A 92 8.37 8.26 11.20
CA TYR A 92 7.37 7.19 11.15
C TYR A 92 7.39 6.30 12.40
N LEU A 93 8.58 6.06 12.97
CA LEU A 93 8.75 5.31 14.22
C LEU A 93 8.31 6.10 15.45
N ILE A 94 8.60 7.41 15.46
CA ILE A 94 8.24 8.35 16.54
C ILE A 94 7.34 9.43 15.95
N PRO A 95 6.01 9.24 15.97
CA PRO A 95 5.08 10.17 15.34
C PRO A 95 5.11 11.54 16.02
N ASP A 96 5.39 12.57 15.23
CA ASP A 96 5.30 13.97 15.62
C ASP A 96 4.17 14.60 14.81
N ILE A 97 2.95 14.55 15.35
CA ILE A 97 1.72 14.89 14.61
C ILE A 97 1.46 16.40 14.72
N SER A 98 1.76 17.14 13.65
CA SER A 98 1.32 18.52 13.48
C SER A 98 -0.01 18.58 12.71
N ILE A 99 -1.07 19.05 13.36
CA ILE A 99 -2.42 19.16 12.76
C ILE A 99 -2.42 20.14 11.55
N SER A 100 -1.61 21.20 11.61
CA SER A 100 -1.46 22.17 10.52
C SER A 100 -0.95 21.52 9.23
N SER A 101 0.14 20.75 9.32
CA SER A 101 0.73 20.06 8.17
C SER A 101 -0.21 19.02 7.55
N PHE A 102 -1.07 18.39 8.36
CA PHE A 102 -2.06 17.44 7.84
C PHE A 102 -3.05 18.12 6.87
N THR A 103 -3.50 19.34 7.19
CA THR A 103 -4.42 20.08 6.31
C THR A 103 -3.77 20.48 4.98
N GLU A 104 -2.48 20.81 4.99
CA GLU A 104 -1.71 21.12 3.78
C GLU A 104 -1.52 19.90 2.88
N VAL A 105 -1.28 18.73 3.49
CA VAL A 105 -1.19 17.46 2.77
C VAL A 105 -2.52 17.13 2.09
N ILE A 106 -3.66 17.24 2.78
CA ILE A 106 -4.97 17.00 2.15
C ILE A 106 -5.18 17.92 0.95
N LYS A 107 -4.85 19.21 1.08
CA LYS A 107 -4.98 20.18 -0.03
C LYS A 107 -4.07 19.82 -1.22
N SER A 108 -2.87 19.33 -0.95
CA SER A 108 -1.91 18.95 -1.99
C SER A 108 -2.29 17.67 -2.74
N TYR A 109 -3.12 16.81 -2.13
CA TYR A 109 -3.57 15.54 -2.69
C TYR A 109 -5.10 15.44 -2.77
N GLU A 110 -5.77 16.53 -3.12
CA GLU A 110 -7.24 16.62 -3.17
C GLU A 110 -7.87 15.51 -4.02
N LEU A 111 -7.39 15.32 -5.26
CA LEU A 111 -7.89 14.29 -6.18
C LEU A 111 -7.75 12.86 -5.63
N PRO A 112 -6.55 12.40 -5.20
CA PRO A 112 -6.40 11.10 -4.54
C PRO A 112 -7.32 10.92 -3.32
N VAL A 113 -7.49 11.95 -2.48
CA VAL A 113 -8.36 11.88 -1.31
C VAL A 113 -9.83 11.69 -1.73
N VAL A 114 -10.28 12.40 -2.76
CA VAL A 114 -11.62 12.23 -3.34
C VAL A 114 -11.81 10.79 -3.86
N PHE A 115 -10.85 10.26 -4.62
CA PHE A 115 -10.94 8.89 -5.13
C PHE A 115 -10.96 7.82 -4.03
N ILE A 116 -10.12 7.96 -3.00
CA ILE A 116 -10.14 7.06 -1.84
C ILE A 116 -11.48 7.13 -1.12
N THR A 117 -12.04 8.33 -0.95
CA THR A 117 -13.34 8.53 -0.32
C THR A 117 -14.46 7.86 -1.11
N ILE A 118 -14.52 8.10 -2.44
CA ILE A 118 -15.48 7.45 -3.34
C ILE A 118 -15.31 5.93 -3.28
N PHE A 119 -14.09 5.43 -3.32
CA PHE A 119 -13.80 4.00 -3.25
C PHE A 119 -14.35 3.39 -1.95
N ILE A 120 -14.08 4.00 -0.79
CA ILE A 120 -14.58 3.54 0.51
C ILE A 120 -16.11 3.55 0.53
N MET A 121 -16.73 4.63 0.04
CA MET A 121 -18.20 4.74 -0.02
C MET A 121 -18.82 3.66 -0.90
N LEU A 122 -18.29 3.45 -2.11
CA LEU A 122 -18.76 2.42 -3.03
C LEU A 122 -18.59 1.02 -2.43
N HIS A 123 -17.45 0.76 -1.79
CA HIS A 123 -17.19 -0.53 -1.15
C HIS A 123 -18.16 -0.79 0.01
N PHE A 124 -18.45 0.23 0.81
CA PHE A 124 -19.42 0.14 1.89
C PHE A 124 -20.85 -0.09 1.39
N ILE A 125 -21.26 0.62 0.34
CA ILE A 125 -22.57 0.42 -0.31
C ILE A 125 -22.67 -0.98 -0.89
N SER A 126 -21.60 -1.45 -1.56
CA SER A 126 -21.52 -2.81 -2.11
C SER A 126 -21.65 -3.85 -1.02
N TYR A 127 -20.94 -3.68 0.11
CA TYR A 127 -21.02 -4.57 1.26
C TYR A 127 -22.43 -4.62 1.86
N ARG A 128 -23.12 -3.47 2.01
CA ARG A 128 -24.49 -3.43 2.55
C ARG A 128 -25.54 -4.02 1.61
N LYS A 129 -25.43 -3.78 0.30
CA LYS A 129 -26.43 -4.27 -0.67
C LYS A 129 -26.19 -5.72 -1.09
N GLY A 130 -24.96 -6.23 -0.97
CA GLY A 130 -24.59 -7.63 -1.21
C GLY A 130 -24.59 -8.05 -2.69
N ASN A 131 -25.63 -7.72 -3.44
CA ASN A 131 -25.83 -8.09 -4.85
C ASN A 131 -25.49 -6.95 -5.84
N LEU A 132 -24.88 -5.86 -5.37
CA LEU A 132 -24.59 -4.69 -6.20
C LEU A 132 -23.66 -5.06 -7.37
N VAL A 133 -22.58 -5.79 -7.07
CA VAL A 133 -21.58 -6.21 -8.06
C VAL A 133 -22.22 -7.10 -9.14
N GLU A 134 -23.07 -8.03 -8.74
CA GLU A 134 -23.77 -8.92 -9.68
C GLU A 134 -24.81 -8.18 -10.54
N THR A 135 -25.49 -7.20 -9.95
CA THR A 135 -26.46 -6.36 -10.69
C THR A 135 -25.74 -5.53 -11.75
N VAL A 136 -24.61 -4.94 -11.37
CA VAL A 136 -23.79 -4.06 -12.20
C VAL A 136 -23.06 -4.85 -13.30
N SER A 137 -22.67 -6.11 -13.04
CA SER A 137 -22.05 -6.97 -14.06
C SER A 137 -23.02 -7.43 -15.16
N LYS A 138 -24.32 -7.49 -14.87
CA LYS A 138 -25.37 -7.83 -15.85
C LYS A 138 -25.71 -6.70 -16.82
N PHE A 139 -25.13 -5.51 -16.64
CA PHE A 139 -25.32 -4.41 -17.60
C PHE A 139 -24.72 -4.74 -18.96
N ARG A 140 -25.38 -4.24 -20.02
CA ARG A 140 -24.92 -4.47 -21.40
C ARG A 140 -23.49 -3.94 -21.56
N PRO A 141 -22.60 -4.66 -22.28
CA PRO A 141 -21.22 -4.23 -22.47
C PRO A 141 -21.06 -2.81 -23.03
N ILE A 142 -22.03 -2.35 -23.84
CA ILE A 142 -22.05 -0.98 -24.37
C ILE A 142 -22.10 0.09 -23.27
N ASN A 143 -22.79 -0.16 -22.15
CA ASN A 143 -22.85 0.78 -21.04
C ASN A 143 -21.48 0.94 -20.36
N TRP A 144 -20.73 -0.14 -20.22
CA TRP A 144 -19.37 -0.13 -19.69
C TRP A 144 -18.37 0.54 -20.64
N PHE A 145 -18.53 0.30 -21.94
CA PHE A 145 -17.75 0.97 -22.96
C PHE A 145 -17.97 2.49 -22.92
N LEU A 146 -19.23 2.93 -22.90
CA LEU A 146 -19.59 4.35 -22.79
C LEU A 146 -19.06 4.96 -21.49
N PHE A 147 -19.28 4.30 -20.35
CA PHE A 147 -18.79 4.75 -19.05
C PHE A 147 -17.26 4.93 -19.06
N SER A 148 -16.51 3.92 -19.51
CA SER A 148 -15.05 3.96 -19.56
C SER A 148 -14.54 5.02 -20.53
N THR A 149 -15.22 5.20 -21.66
CA THR A 149 -14.90 6.25 -22.65
C THR A 149 -15.13 7.64 -22.08
N ILE A 150 -16.26 7.86 -21.39
CA ILE A 150 -16.54 9.15 -20.73
C ILE A 150 -15.51 9.42 -19.65
N CYS A 151 -15.22 8.45 -18.77
CA CYS A 151 -14.18 8.61 -17.76
C CYS A 151 -12.81 8.92 -18.38
N GLY A 152 -12.43 8.20 -19.45
CA GLY A 152 -11.19 8.46 -20.17
C GLY A 152 -11.14 9.85 -20.80
N LEU A 153 -12.23 10.30 -21.44
CA LEU A 153 -12.35 11.64 -22.01
C LEU A 153 -12.27 12.72 -20.94
N LEU A 154 -12.95 12.54 -19.80
CA LEU A 154 -12.88 13.48 -18.68
C LEU A 154 -11.44 13.58 -18.15
N ILE A 155 -10.73 12.46 -18.05
CA ILE A 155 -9.32 12.47 -17.68
C ILE A 155 -8.52 13.24 -18.74
N VAL A 156 -8.64 12.93 -20.03
CA VAL A 156 -7.86 13.62 -21.09
C VAL A 156 -8.16 15.13 -21.15
N LEU A 157 -9.43 15.53 -20.98
CA LEU A 157 -9.86 16.92 -21.10
C LEU A 157 -9.54 17.76 -19.86
N PHE A 158 -9.59 17.18 -18.67
CA PHE A 158 -9.44 17.90 -17.41
C PHE A 158 -8.16 17.58 -16.64
N TYR A 159 -7.38 16.58 -17.05
CA TYR A 159 -6.07 16.31 -16.46
C TYR A 159 -5.04 17.30 -16.97
N GLY A 160 -4.88 18.41 -16.25
CA GLY A 160 -3.83 19.41 -16.47
C GLY A 160 -2.49 19.06 -15.81
N GLY A 161 -2.25 17.79 -15.45
CA GLY A 161 -1.02 17.38 -14.78
C GLY A 161 0.19 17.41 -15.72
N SER A 162 1.36 17.79 -15.21
CA SER A 162 2.60 17.60 -15.95
C SER A 162 2.94 16.11 -16.05
N PRO A 163 3.51 15.64 -17.18
CA PRO A 163 4.03 14.28 -17.28
C PRO A 163 5.03 14.05 -16.14
N LYS A 164 4.75 13.07 -15.28
CA LYS A 164 5.74 12.57 -14.33
C LYS A 164 6.39 11.33 -14.92
N GLU A 165 7.70 11.25 -14.78
CA GLU A 165 8.43 10.05 -15.15
C GLU A 165 7.91 8.87 -14.33
N PHE A 166 7.91 7.69 -14.94
CA PHE A 166 7.55 6.49 -14.20
C PHE A 166 8.57 6.29 -13.07
N ILE A 167 8.15 5.75 -11.94
CA ILE A 167 9.00 5.63 -10.74
C ILE A 167 10.31 4.86 -10.98
N TYR A 168 10.38 4.05 -12.05
CA TYR A 168 11.59 3.36 -12.48
C TYR A 168 12.52 4.13 -13.43
N PHE A 169 12.24 5.40 -13.73
CA PHE A 169 13.17 6.27 -14.46
C PHE A 169 13.64 7.43 -13.60
N GLU A 170 13.19 7.45 -12.36
CA GLU A 170 13.32 8.55 -11.44
C GLU A 170 14.54 8.42 -10.49
N PHE A 171 15.45 7.47 -10.73
CA PHE A 171 16.63 7.21 -9.88
C PHE A 171 17.93 7.84 -10.38
#